data_AF-A0A7S1DGZ7-F1
#
_entry.id   AF-A0A7S1DGZ7-F1
#
_cell.length_a   1.000
_cell.length_b   1.000
_cell.length_c   1.000
_cell.angle_alpha   90.00
_cell.angle_beta   90.00
_cell.angle_gamma   90.00
#
_symmetry.space_group_name_H-M   'P 1'
#
loop_
_entity.id
_entity.type
_entity.pdbx_description
1 polymer ?
#
loop_
_entity_poly.entity_id
_entity_poly.type
_entity_poly.pdbx_seq_one_letter_code
_entity_poly.pdbx_strand_id
1 'polypeptide(L)'
;MVTTYNEVADELVKEFKNDDPTGDEKNIRRRAYDALNVLTAMDIISKDKKDIQWKGFPSLSGDGKGQRSGFSSGGENEKERLKHEIREKQKEVQQKEGQLEDLTVQFLSLLQLLKRNERTSTETSNPHRIYLPFVLVSTDSDNTIECDISDDKQRAKFNFRRPFELHDDRETLNMMSMFRSDPESLKELLPPHLVSFIKQRRPDVVGDEPQGGAGSAYREMKQERE
;
A
#
# COMPACT_ATOMS: atom_id res chain seq x y z
N MET A 1 32.23 19.32 -33.03
CA MET A 1 32.19 20.48 -33.94
C MET A 1 32.77 21.66 -33.16
N VAL A 2 33.75 22.36 -33.72
CA VAL A 2 34.43 23.49 -33.06
C VAL A 2 34.13 24.73 -33.90
N THR A 3 33.78 25.83 -33.23
CA THR A 3 33.53 27.13 -33.87
C THR A 3 34.20 28.23 -33.05
N THR A 4 34.27 29.45 -33.57
CA THR A 4 34.81 30.61 -32.86
C THR A 4 33.77 31.69 -32.65
N TYR A 5 34.03 32.59 -31.69
CA TYR A 5 33.15 33.73 -31.43
C TYR A 5 32.89 34.57 -32.70
N ASN A 6 33.93 34.83 -33.50
CA ASN A 6 33.80 35.68 -34.68
C ASN A 6 32.93 35.01 -35.74
N GLU A 7 33.10 33.71 -35.97
CA GLU A 7 32.25 32.95 -36.90
C GLU A 7 30.78 33.01 -36.49
N VAL A 8 30.48 32.73 -35.21
CA VAL A 8 29.11 32.80 -34.68
C VAL A 8 28.54 34.21 -34.78
N ALA A 9 29.33 35.23 -34.42
CA ALA A 9 28.87 36.61 -34.44
C ALA A 9 28.65 37.15 -35.86
N ASP A 10 29.53 36.82 -36.80
CA ASP A 10 29.45 37.27 -38.19
C ASP A 10 28.30 36.56 -38.93
N GLU A 11 28.04 35.29 -38.64
CA GLU A 11 26.89 34.55 -39.15
C GLU A 11 25.58 35.16 -38.66
N LEU A 12 25.45 35.42 -37.34
CA LEU A 12 24.26 36.08 -36.77
C LEU A 12 24.05 37.47 -37.35
N VAL A 13 25.11 38.28 -37.49
CA VAL A 13 24.99 39.62 -38.11
C VAL A 13 24.53 39.53 -39.56
N LYS A 14 25.00 38.53 -40.32
CA LYS A 14 24.60 38.31 -41.71
C LYS A 14 23.13 37.89 -41.81
N GLU A 15 22.67 36.98 -40.95
CA GLU A 15 21.26 36.56 -40.91
C GLU A 15 20.34 37.72 -40.56
N PHE A 16 20.65 38.47 -39.50
CA PHE A 16 19.82 39.60 -39.06
C PHE A 16 19.81 40.78 -40.05
N LYS A 17 20.92 41.05 -40.77
CA LYS A 17 20.96 42.10 -41.80
C LYS A 17 20.15 41.77 -43.05
N ASN A 18 19.85 40.48 -43.30
CA ASN A 18 18.98 40.08 -44.41
C ASN A 18 17.50 40.37 -44.10
N ASP A 19 17.10 40.29 -42.82
CA ASP A 19 15.73 40.54 -42.37
C ASP A 19 15.50 42.03 -42.00
N ASP A 20 16.50 42.69 -41.40
CA ASP A 20 16.47 44.12 -41.06
C ASP A 20 17.81 44.79 -41.37
N PRO A 21 17.93 45.51 -42.51
CA PRO A 21 19.18 46.16 -42.93
C PRO A 21 19.60 47.33 -42.02
N THR A 22 18.73 47.76 -41.09
CA THR A 22 19.03 48.78 -40.08
C THR A 22 19.63 48.20 -38.79
N GLY A 23 19.81 46.87 -38.70
CA GLY A 23 20.34 46.20 -37.53
C GLY A 23 21.76 46.63 -37.13
N ASP A 24 21.90 47.13 -35.89
CA ASP A 24 23.16 47.55 -35.31
C ASP A 24 24.06 46.35 -34.98
N GLU A 25 25.02 46.09 -35.86
CA GLU A 25 26.02 45.01 -35.73
C GLU A 25 26.72 44.99 -34.37
N LYS A 26 27.00 46.16 -33.79
CA LYS A 26 27.61 46.28 -32.46
C LYS A 26 26.73 45.72 -31.35
N ASN A 27 25.41 45.89 -31.46
CA ASN A 27 24.46 45.40 -30.47
C ASN A 27 24.37 43.86 -30.54
N ILE A 28 24.25 43.31 -31.75
CA ILE A 28 24.20 41.86 -31.97
C ILE A 28 25.46 41.18 -31.43
N ARG A 29 26.65 41.72 -31.76
CA ARG A 29 27.93 41.24 -31.21
C ARG A 29 27.95 41.30 -29.68
N ARG A 30 27.47 42.38 -29.06
CA ARG A 30 27.38 42.52 -27.60
C ARG A 30 26.48 41.46 -26.96
N ARG A 31 25.35 41.13 -27.59
CA ARG A 31 24.40 40.10 -27.13
C ARG A 31 24.91 38.68 -27.34
N ALA A 32 25.62 38.42 -28.44
CA ALA A 32 26.27 37.13 -28.68
C ALA A 32 27.25 36.77 -27.56
N TYR A 33 28.02 37.76 -27.06
CA TYR A 33 28.88 37.54 -25.89
C TYR A 33 28.09 37.21 -24.62
N ASP A 34 26.97 37.89 -24.35
CA ASP A 34 26.16 37.62 -23.17
C ASP A 34 25.59 36.20 -23.23
N ALA A 35 25.06 35.79 -24.38
CA ALA A 35 24.55 34.44 -24.60
C ALA A 35 25.64 33.38 -24.42
N LEU A 36 26.82 33.57 -25.03
CA LEU A 36 27.92 32.61 -24.90
C LEU A 36 28.46 32.52 -23.47
N ASN A 37 28.53 33.63 -22.74
CA ASN A 37 28.97 33.62 -21.35
C ASN A 37 27.97 32.88 -20.46
N VAL A 38 26.67 33.08 -20.68
CA VAL A 38 25.61 32.36 -19.95
C VAL A 38 25.63 30.87 -20.29
N LEU A 39 25.77 30.51 -21.57
CA LEU A 39 25.87 29.11 -22.02
C LEU A 39 27.13 28.41 -21.48
N THR A 40 28.24 29.15 -21.35
CA THR A 40 29.47 28.65 -20.72
C THR A 40 29.26 28.45 -19.21
N ALA A 41 28.59 29.38 -18.54
CA ALA A 41 28.28 29.27 -17.10
C ALA A 41 27.30 28.14 -16.79
N MET A 42 26.41 27.80 -17.74
CA MET A 42 25.51 26.65 -17.66
C MET A 42 26.15 25.33 -18.10
N ASP A 43 27.45 25.32 -18.43
CA ASP A 43 28.22 24.15 -18.88
C ASP A 43 27.66 23.48 -20.16
N ILE A 44 26.90 24.22 -20.97
CA ILE A 44 26.30 23.73 -22.23
C ILE A 44 27.32 23.78 -23.39
N ILE A 45 28.24 24.74 -23.31
CA ILE A 45 29.37 24.90 -24.24
C ILE A 45 30.67 25.04 -23.46
N SER A 46 31.78 24.65 -24.08
CA SER A 46 33.12 24.90 -23.57
C SER A 46 33.80 25.97 -24.40
N LYS A 47 34.60 26.81 -23.74
CA LYS A 47 35.40 27.84 -24.38
C LYS A 47 36.86 27.68 -23.98
N ASP A 48 37.69 27.17 -24.88
CA ASP A 48 39.14 27.16 -24.72
C ASP A 48 39.74 28.23 -25.63
N LYS A 49 40.18 29.33 -25.01
CA LYS A 49 40.67 30.53 -25.70
C LYS A 49 39.67 31.06 -26.75
N LYS A 50 39.85 30.69 -28.01
CA LYS A 50 39.02 31.09 -29.16
C LYS A 50 38.07 29.98 -29.63
N ASP A 51 38.30 28.76 -29.18
CA ASP A 51 37.57 27.59 -29.64
C ASP A 51 36.37 27.35 -28.73
N ILE A 52 35.20 27.28 -29.35
CA ILE A 52 33.91 27.03 -28.71
C ILE A 52 33.46 25.64 -29.17
N GLN A 53 33.22 24.76 -28.20
CA GLN A 53 32.74 23.41 -28.46
C GLN A 53 31.41 23.18 -27.77
N TRP A 54 30.47 22.56 -28.48
CA TRP A 54 29.20 22.12 -27.93
C TRP A 54 29.40 20.94 -26.97
N LYS A 55 28.94 21.06 -25.72
CA LYS A 55 28.95 20.00 -24.71
C LYS A 55 27.59 19.30 -24.56
N GLY A 56 26.48 20.01 -24.78
CA GLY A 56 25.11 19.50 -24.64
C GLY A 56 24.40 19.99 -23.38
N PHE A 57 23.11 19.70 -23.23
CA PHE A 57 22.35 20.13 -22.06
C PHE A 57 22.65 19.24 -20.83
N PRO A 58 22.92 19.81 -19.64
CA PRO A 58 23.23 19.08 -18.41
C PRO A 58 22.19 18.04 -17.95
N SER A 59 20.98 18.02 -18.55
CA SER A 59 19.88 17.13 -18.16
C SER A 59 19.48 16.08 -19.21
N LEU A 60 20.06 16.09 -20.42
CA LEU A 60 19.58 15.25 -21.54
C LEU A 60 20.64 14.31 -22.15
N SER A 61 21.93 14.52 -21.89
CA SER A 61 22.97 13.59 -22.32
C SER A 61 23.09 12.43 -21.33
N GLY A 62 22.18 11.46 -21.45
CA GLY A 62 22.15 10.23 -20.66
C GLY A 62 23.22 9.21 -21.05
N ASP A 63 24.51 9.58 -21.02
CA ASP A 63 25.61 8.63 -21.01
C ASP A 63 26.30 8.68 -19.64
N GLY A 64 25.96 7.70 -18.80
CA GLY A 64 26.17 7.69 -17.35
C GLY A 64 27.60 7.57 -16.84
N LYS A 65 28.58 8.29 -17.39
CA LYS A 65 29.95 8.33 -16.87
C LYS A 65 30.61 9.70 -17.08
N GLY A 66 30.31 10.68 -16.24
CA GLY A 66 31.08 11.93 -16.25
C GLY A 66 30.49 13.04 -15.38
N GLN A 67 31.03 13.16 -14.17
CA GLN A 67 31.13 14.40 -13.37
C GLN A 67 29.88 15.30 -13.28
N ARG A 68 29.05 15.00 -12.27
CA ARG A 68 27.96 15.85 -11.77
C ARG A 68 28.50 17.21 -11.29
N SER A 69 28.46 18.22 -12.15
CA SER A 69 28.71 19.62 -11.76
C SER A 69 27.40 20.27 -11.28
N GLY A 70 27.30 20.45 -9.97
CA GLY A 70 26.65 21.59 -9.29
C GLY A 70 25.13 21.86 -9.41
N PHE A 71 24.50 21.70 -10.57
CA PHE A 71 23.17 22.27 -10.82
C PHE A 71 22.02 21.24 -10.85
N SER A 72 22.33 19.95 -11.03
CA SER A 72 21.33 18.86 -11.10
C SER A 72 21.00 18.19 -9.75
N SER A 73 21.69 18.57 -8.66
CA SER A 73 21.49 17.99 -7.33
C SER A 73 20.04 18.13 -6.84
N GLY A 74 19.38 19.26 -7.12
CA GLY A 74 17.99 19.49 -6.70
C GLY A 74 16.97 18.52 -7.32
N GLY A 75 17.13 18.18 -8.61
CA GLY A 75 16.18 17.31 -9.31
C GLY A 75 16.33 15.83 -8.95
N GLU A 76 17.55 15.36 -8.72
CA GLU A 76 17.80 13.99 -8.27
C GLU A 76 17.32 13.79 -6.82
N ASN A 77 17.58 14.76 -5.94
CA ASN A 77 17.10 14.73 -4.55
C ASN A 77 15.57 14.80 -4.47
N GLU A 78 14.92 15.62 -5.31
CA GLU A 78 13.46 15.71 -5.36
C GLU A 78 12.84 14.41 -5.91
N LYS A 79 13.46 13.79 -6.93
CA LYS A 79 13.02 12.48 -7.43
C LYS A 79 13.14 11.40 -6.37
N GLU A 80 14.21 11.39 -5.58
CA GLU A 80 14.37 10.44 -4.47
C GLU A 80 13.35 10.67 -3.36
N ARG A 81 13.07 11.95 -3.04
CA ARG A 81 12.04 12.33 -2.07
C ARG A 81 10.65 11.89 -2.50
N LEU A 82 10.24 12.17 -3.74
CA LEU A 82 8.94 11.74 -4.28
C LEU A 82 8.82 10.22 -4.31
N LYS A 83 9.90 9.51 -4.66
CA LYS A 83 9.93 8.03 -4.58
C LYS A 83 9.77 7.52 -3.16
N HIS A 84 10.35 8.20 -2.17
CA HIS A 84 10.15 7.86 -0.76
C HIS A 84 8.69 8.09 -0.35
N GLU A 85 8.10 9.22 -0.71
CA GLU A 85 6.71 9.54 -0.41
C GLU A 85 5.72 8.55 -1.04
N ILE A 86 5.94 8.15 -2.30
CA ILE A 86 5.14 7.11 -2.96
C ILE A 86 5.21 5.79 -2.18
N ARG A 87 6.41 5.38 -1.73
CA ARG A 87 6.57 4.14 -0.95
C ARG A 87 5.82 4.20 0.38
N GLU A 88 5.92 5.31 1.10
CA GLU A 88 5.19 5.50 2.36
C GLU A 88 3.67 5.49 2.15
N LYS A 89 3.19 6.17 1.10
CA LYS A 89 1.76 6.17 0.76
C LYS A 89 1.26 4.78 0.34
N GLN A 90 2.05 4.02 -0.41
CA GLN A 90 1.73 2.64 -0.75
C GLN A 90 1.62 1.76 0.48
N LYS A 91 2.54 1.91 1.44
CA LYS A 91 2.49 1.19 2.72
C LYS A 91 1.24 1.55 3.53
N GLU A 92 0.88 2.84 3.57
CA GLU A 92 -0.34 3.31 4.24
C GLU A 92 -1.61 2.71 3.60
N VAL A 93 -1.67 2.65 2.26
CA VAL A 93 -2.77 2.02 1.53
C VAL A 93 -2.85 0.53 1.85
N GLN A 94 -1.74 -0.20 1.82
CA GLN A 94 -1.73 -1.64 2.15
C GLN A 94 -2.24 -1.92 3.57
N GLN A 95 -1.88 -1.08 4.53
CA GLN A 95 -2.37 -1.22 5.91
C GLN A 95 -3.87 -0.97 6.00
N LYS A 96 -4.39 0.08 5.35
CA LYS A 96 -5.82 0.40 5.32
C LYS A 96 -6.63 -0.68 4.60
N GLU A 97 -6.09 -1.25 3.53
CA GLU A 97 -6.71 -2.38 2.84
C GLU A 97 -6.82 -3.61 3.75
N GLY A 98 -5.78 -3.94 4.51
CA GLY A 98 -5.83 -5.04 5.50
C GLY A 98 -6.86 -4.78 6.60
N GLN A 99 -6.91 -3.56 7.13
CA GLN A 99 -7.93 -3.18 8.11
C GLN A 99 -9.36 -3.29 7.55
N LEU A 100 -9.56 -2.86 6.30
CA LEU A 100 -10.85 -2.98 5.63
C LEU A 100 -11.26 -4.45 5.45
N GLU A 101 -10.30 -5.32 5.10
CA GLU A 101 -10.50 -6.76 5.00
C GLU A 101 -10.99 -7.33 6.35
N ASP A 102 -10.26 -7.07 7.43
CA ASP A 102 -10.58 -7.55 8.77
C ASP A 102 -11.95 -7.06 9.27
N LEU A 103 -12.28 -5.80 8.99
CA LEU A 103 -13.58 -5.21 9.33
C LEU A 103 -14.71 -5.83 8.52
N THR A 104 -14.49 -6.08 7.24
CA THR A 104 -15.51 -6.66 6.37
C THR A 104 -15.80 -8.10 6.76
N VAL A 105 -14.76 -8.90 7.06
CA VAL A 105 -14.91 -10.27 7.58
C VAL A 105 -15.68 -10.26 8.90
N GLN A 106 -15.31 -9.38 9.84
CA GLN A 106 -16.02 -9.24 11.11
C GLN A 106 -17.50 -8.87 10.91
N PHE A 107 -17.78 -7.89 10.06
CA PHE A 107 -19.14 -7.45 9.77
C PHE A 107 -19.97 -8.58 9.15
N LEU A 108 -19.38 -9.32 8.21
CA LEU A 108 -20.01 -10.49 7.61
C LEU A 108 -20.31 -11.57 8.66
N SER A 109 -19.38 -11.85 9.58
CA SER A 109 -19.61 -12.79 10.68
C SER A 109 -20.73 -12.40 11.60
N LEU A 110 -20.88 -11.12 11.89
CA LEU A 110 -22.00 -10.63 12.69
C LEU A 110 -23.34 -10.78 11.95
N LEU A 111 -23.39 -10.44 10.66
CA LEU A 111 -24.61 -10.59 9.86
C LEU A 111 -25.05 -12.04 9.75
N GLN A 112 -24.12 -12.96 9.55
CA GLN A 112 -24.42 -14.39 9.51
C GLN A 112 -24.88 -14.91 10.87
N LEU A 113 -24.22 -14.48 11.95
CA LEU A 113 -24.64 -14.82 13.30
C LEU A 113 -26.09 -14.35 13.57
N LEU A 114 -26.43 -13.13 13.19
CA LEU A 114 -27.78 -12.59 13.31
C LEU A 114 -28.79 -13.44 12.52
N LYS A 115 -28.52 -13.70 11.24
CA LYS A 115 -29.38 -14.53 10.36
C LYS A 115 -29.57 -15.95 10.92
N ARG A 116 -28.51 -16.55 11.49
CA ARG A 116 -28.58 -17.87 12.16
C ARG A 116 -29.40 -17.81 13.43
N ASN A 117 -29.19 -16.78 14.25
CA ASN A 117 -29.91 -16.61 15.51
C ASN A 117 -31.41 -16.36 15.28
N GLU A 118 -31.78 -15.62 14.24
CA GLU A 118 -33.18 -15.43 13.83
C GLU A 118 -33.85 -16.77 13.49
N ARG A 119 -33.17 -17.62 12.70
CA ARG A 119 -33.67 -18.95 12.33
C ARG A 119 -33.81 -19.90 13.53
N THR A 120 -32.95 -19.74 14.53
CA THR A 120 -32.91 -20.61 15.72
C THR A 120 -33.82 -20.10 16.84
N SER A 121 -34.34 -18.87 16.75
CA SER A 121 -35.13 -18.24 17.80
C SER A 121 -36.53 -18.85 17.99
N THR A 122 -37.00 -19.67 17.05
CA THR A 122 -38.26 -20.42 17.15
C THR A 122 -38.16 -21.66 18.05
N GLU A 123 -36.95 -22.18 18.27
CA GLU A 123 -36.72 -23.38 19.07
C GLU A 123 -36.27 -23.01 20.49
N THR A 124 -37.26 -22.74 21.34
CA THR A 124 -37.19 -22.78 22.81
C THR A 124 -36.23 -21.75 23.46
N SER A 125 -36.67 -21.17 24.57
CA SER A 125 -35.87 -20.27 25.41
C SER A 125 -34.66 -21.00 26.01
N ASN A 126 -33.58 -21.13 25.24
CA ASN A 126 -32.31 -21.67 25.72
C ASN A 126 -31.72 -20.69 26.75
N PRO A 127 -31.59 -21.06 28.04
CA PRO A 127 -31.07 -20.17 29.08
C PRO A 127 -29.55 -19.93 29.00
N HIS A 128 -28.87 -20.55 28.03
CA HIS A 128 -27.42 -20.52 27.88
C HIS A 128 -27.01 -19.72 26.64
N ARG A 129 -27.16 -18.38 26.69
CA ARG A 129 -26.69 -17.46 25.64
C ARG A 129 -25.52 -16.62 26.18
N ILE A 130 -24.48 -16.48 25.36
CA ILE A 130 -23.37 -15.56 25.62
C ILE A 130 -23.54 -14.38 24.67
N TYR A 131 -23.60 -13.17 25.22
CA TYR A 131 -23.72 -11.94 24.45
C TYR A 131 -22.35 -11.36 24.15
N LEU A 132 -22.25 -10.67 23.01
CA LEU A 132 -21.08 -9.89 22.65
C LEU A 132 -21.05 -8.56 23.45
N PRO A 133 -19.87 -8.02 23.81
CA PRO A 133 -18.53 -8.60 23.62
C PRO A 133 -18.18 -9.60 24.72
N PHE A 134 -17.38 -10.61 24.38
CA PHE A 134 -16.85 -11.56 25.36
C PHE A 134 -15.42 -11.98 25.03
N VAL A 135 -14.78 -12.63 26.00
CA VAL A 135 -13.48 -13.28 25.83
C VAL A 135 -13.59 -14.70 26.37
N LEU A 136 -13.11 -15.67 25.61
CA LEU A 136 -13.09 -17.08 25.95
C LEU A 136 -11.68 -17.47 26.41
N VAL A 137 -11.60 -18.18 27.53
CA VAL A 137 -10.35 -18.82 27.97
C VAL A 137 -10.50 -20.32 27.72
N SER A 138 -9.68 -20.87 26.84
CA SER A 138 -9.67 -22.29 26.49
C SER A 138 -8.46 -22.98 27.11
N THR A 139 -8.61 -24.21 27.59
CA THR A 139 -7.50 -25.01 28.10
C THR A 139 -7.86 -26.49 28.05
N ASP A 140 -6.86 -27.36 28.21
CA ASP A 140 -7.06 -28.81 28.18
C ASP A 140 -8.07 -29.25 29.25
N SER A 141 -8.87 -30.26 28.91
CA SER A 141 -9.92 -30.78 29.80
C SER A 141 -9.41 -31.35 31.13
N ASP A 142 -8.12 -31.70 31.20
CA ASP A 142 -7.47 -32.23 32.40
C ASP A 142 -6.64 -31.16 33.15
N ASN A 143 -6.70 -29.88 32.74
CA ASN A 143 -6.06 -28.79 33.44
C ASN A 143 -6.82 -28.43 34.73
N THR A 144 -6.09 -28.19 35.81
CA THR A 144 -6.67 -27.69 37.06
C THR A 144 -6.64 -26.17 37.06
N ILE A 145 -7.81 -25.56 37.27
CA ILE A 145 -8.01 -24.12 37.29
C ILE A 145 -8.43 -23.70 38.70
N GLU A 146 -7.63 -22.85 39.34
CA GLU A 146 -8.01 -22.17 40.59
C GLU A 146 -8.52 -20.77 40.23
N CYS A 147 -9.71 -20.41 40.72
CA CYS A 147 -10.38 -19.15 40.38
C CYS A 147 -10.75 -18.40 41.66
N ASP A 148 -10.17 -17.22 41.84
CA ASP A 148 -10.50 -16.28 42.91
C ASP A 148 -11.18 -15.06 42.30
N ILE A 149 -12.45 -14.85 42.63
CA ILE A 149 -13.23 -13.68 42.20
C ILE A 149 -13.41 -12.78 43.42
N SER A 150 -13.11 -11.49 43.28
CA SER A 150 -13.36 -10.51 44.33
C SER A 150 -14.85 -10.37 44.62
N ASP A 151 -15.20 -9.99 45.86
CA ASP A 151 -16.60 -9.84 46.27
C ASP A 151 -17.38 -8.84 45.40
N ASP A 152 -16.70 -7.79 44.92
CA ASP A 152 -17.24 -6.76 44.03
C ASP A 152 -17.33 -7.20 42.55
N LYS A 153 -16.81 -8.39 42.23
CA LYS A 153 -16.73 -8.99 40.89
C LYS A 153 -15.98 -8.14 39.85
N GLN A 154 -15.20 -7.16 40.30
CA GLN A 154 -14.38 -6.32 39.41
C GLN A 154 -13.04 -6.98 39.07
N ARG A 155 -12.64 -8.00 39.85
CA ARG A 155 -11.36 -8.69 39.67
C ARG A 155 -11.59 -10.19 39.73
N ALA A 156 -11.08 -10.88 38.74
CA ALA A 156 -10.97 -12.33 38.74
C ALA A 156 -9.50 -12.69 38.54
N LYS A 157 -9.00 -13.65 39.32
CA LYS A 157 -7.67 -14.22 39.19
C LYS A 157 -7.83 -15.70 38.89
N PHE A 158 -7.30 -16.09 37.75
CA PHE A 158 -7.26 -17.48 37.32
C PHE A 158 -5.82 -17.99 37.40
N ASN A 159 -5.62 -19.12 38.05
CA ASN A 159 -4.34 -19.80 38.12
C ASN A 159 -4.45 -21.16 37.44
N PHE A 160 -3.72 -21.31 36.33
CA PHE A 160 -3.74 -22.50 35.50
C PHE A 160 -2.46 -23.31 35.73
N ARG A 161 -2.58 -24.62 35.93
CA ARG A 161 -1.39 -25.49 36.08
C ARG A 161 -0.70 -25.79 34.75
N ARG A 162 -1.46 -25.75 33.66
CA ARG A 162 -0.98 -25.90 32.26
C ARG A 162 -1.33 -24.66 31.42
N PRO A 163 -0.75 -24.53 30.22
CA PRO A 163 -1.06 -23.42 29.32
C PRO A 163 -2.55 -23.28 29.02
N PHE A 164 -2.96 -22.05 28.71
CA PHE A 164 -4.30 -21.71 28.27
C PHE A 164 -4.21 -20.82 27.04
N GLU A 165 -5.29 -20.78 26.27
CA GLU A 165 -5.47 -19.93 25.11
C GLU A 165 -6.57 -18.90 25.40
N LEU A 166 -6.42 -17.70 24.86
CA LEU A 166 -7.36 -16.62 25.02
C LEU A 166 -7.90 -16.24 23.64
N HIS A 167 -9.21 -16.33 23.47
CA HIS A 167 -9.89 -15.99 22.22
C HIS A 167 -10.84 -14.83 22.45
N ASP A 168 -10.77 -13.81 21.61
CA ASP A 168 -11.80 -12.78 21.59
C ASP A 168 -13.05 -13.28 20.85
N ASP A 169 -14.08 -12.45 20.86
CA ASP A 169 -15.30 -12.74 20.14
C ASP A 169 -15.09 -12.88 18.62
N ARG A 170 -14.20 -12.07 18.02
CA ARG A 170 -13.88 -12.12 16.59
C ARG A 170 -13.27 -13.47 16.20
N GLU A 171 -12.27 -13.91 16.93
CA GLU A 171 -11.61 -15.20 16.72
C GLU A 171 -12.59 -16.35 16.93
N THR A 172 -13.44 -16.25 17.96
CA THR A 172 -14.50 -17.23 18.22
C THR A 172 -15.47 -17.33 17.04
N LEU A 173 -15.91 -16.19 16.48
CA LEU A 173 -16.78 -16.19 15.30
C LEU A 173 -16.09 -16.75 14.05
N ASN A 174 -14.78 -16.49 13.90
CA ASN A 174 -13.98 -17.07 12.83
C ASN A 174 -13.88 -18.59 12.96
N MET A 175 -13.62 -19.12 14.16
CA MET A 175 -13.60 -20.57 14.43
C MET A 175 -14.95 -21.23 14.12
N MET A 176 -16.05 -20.52 14.37
CA MET A 176 -17.40 -20.97 14.00
C MET A 176 -17.68 -20.93 12.50
N SER A 177 -16.70 -20.54 11.67
CA SER A 177 -16.81 -20.38 10.22
C SER A 177 -17.93 -19.42 9.79
N MET A 178 -18.32 -18.48 10.67
CA MET A 178 -19.38 -17.49 10.41
C MET A 178 -18.94 -16.44 9.37
N PHE A 179 -17.72 -16.51 8.85
CA PHE A 179 -17.28 -15.62 7.76
C PHE A 179 -17.60 -16.19 6.37
N ARG A 180 -17.98 -17.48 6.24
CA ARG A 180 -18.20 -18.09 4.93
C ARG A 180 -19.61 -17.82 4.41
N SER A 181 -19.74 -17.26 3.22
CA SER A 181 -21.05 -17.03 2.60
C SER A 181 -21.06 -17.47 1.14
N ASP A 182 -22.24 -17.84 0.66
CA ASP A 182 -22.45 -18.07 -0.76
C ASP A 182 -22.38 -16.73 -1.54
N PRO A 183 -21.99 -16.78 -2.82
CA PRO A 183 -21.80 -15.58 -3.64
C PRO A 183 -23.05 -14.70 -3.80
N GLU A 184 -24.25 -15.25 -3.64
CA GLU A 184 -25.51 -14.53 -3.78
C GLU A 184 -25.88 -13.83 -2.46
N SER A 185 -25.77 -14.53 -1.33
CA SER A 185 -25.90 -13.94 0.01
C SER A 185 -24.90 -12.82 0.24
N LEU A 186 -23.67 -12.92 -0.30
CA LEU A 186 -22.68 -11.83 -0.21
C LEU A 186 -23.15 -10.54 -0.89
N LYS A 187 -23.86 -10.64 -2.03
CA LYS A 187 -24.40 -9.47 -2.74
C LYS A 187 -25.58 -8.84 -2.00
N GLU A 188 -26.34 -9.66 -1.25
CA GLU A 188 -27.45 -9.18 -0.41
C GLU A 188 -26.93 -8.47 0.85
N LEU A 189 -25.86 -8.99 1.45
CA LEU A 189 -25.33 -8.53 2.74
C LEU A 189 -24.32 -7.38 2.62
N LEU A 190 -23.62 -7.26 1.49
CA LEU A 190 -22.54 -6.28 1.31
C LEU A 190 -22.71 -5.42 0.04
N PRO A 191 -22.27 -4.16 0.06
CA PRO A 191 -22.17 -3.33 -1.13
C PRO A 191 -21.33 -3.97 -2.26
N PRO A 192 -21.66 -3.75 -3.54
CA PRO A 192 -21.00 -4.40 -4.67
C PRO A 192 -19.47 -4.22 -4.71
N HIS A 193 -18.98 -3.05 -4.32
CA HIS A 193 -17.54 -2.74 -4.31
C HIS A 193 -16.78 -3.53 -3.22
N LEU A 194 -17.41 -3.75 -2.06
CA LEU A 194 -16.83 -4.60 -1.00
C LEU A 194 -16.86 -6.08 -1.38
N VAL A 195 -17.90 -6.52 -2.09
CA VAL A 195 -17.97 -7.89 -2.63
C VAL A 195 -16.82 -8.14 -3.60
N SER A 196 -16.54 -7.22 -4.53
CA SER A 196 -15.38 -7.35 -5.43
C SER A 196 -14.05 -7.33 -4.69
N PHE A 197 -13.92 -6.45 -3.69
CA PHE A 197 -12.71 -6.31 -2.89
C PHE A 197 -12.39 -7.61 -2.12
N ILE A 198 -13.38 -8.18 -1.44
CA ILE A 198 -13.22 -9.42 -0.67
C ILE A 198 -13.01 -10.62 -1.58
N LYS A 199 -13.72 -10.73 -2.71
CA LYS A 199 -13.47 -11.80 -3.70
C LYS A 199 -12.03 -11.81 -4.20
N GLN A 200 -11.42 -10.64 -4.39
CA GLN A 200 -10.05 -10.53 -4.88
C GLN A 200 -9.01 -10.92 -3.82
N ARG A 201 -9.24 -10.58 -2.54
CA ARG A 201 -8.24 -10.75 -1.47
C ARG A 201 -8.43 -11.99 -0.61
N ARG A 202 -9.68 -12.42 -0.42
CA ARG A 202 -10.09 -13.51 0.47
C ARG A 202 -11.07 -14.44 -0.23
N PRO A 203 -10.58 -15.28 -1.16
CA PRO A 203 -11.43 -16.25 -1.86
C PRO A 203 -12.01 -17.30 -0.92
N ASP A 204 -11.40 -17.53 0.26
CA ASP A 204 -11.87 -18.44 1.31
C ASP A 204 -13.21 -18.03 1.94
N VAL A 205 -13.54 -16.73 1.89
CA VAL A 205 -14.83 -16.17 2.36
C VAL A 205 -15.97 -16.55 1.42
N VAL A 206 -15.66 -16.75 0.14
CA VAL A 206 -16.61 -17.06 -0.91
C VAL A 206 -16.63 -18.58 -1.04
N GLY A 207 -17.74 -19.21 -0.66
CA GLY A 207 -17.84 -20.66 -0.75
C GLY A 207 -17.89 -21.14 -2.20
N ASP A 208 -16.73 -21.32 -2.83
CA ASP A 208 -16.55 -22.46 -3.74
C ASP A 208 -16.19 -23.65 -2.85
N GLU A 209 -16.94 -24.75 -2.98
CA GLU A 209 -16.63 -25.98 -2.25
C GLU A 209 -15.16 -26.36 -2.41
N PRO A 210 -14.38 -26.57 -1.34
CA PRO A 210 -13.37 -27.61 -1.39
C PRO A 210 -14.13 -28.94 -1.37
N GLN A 211 -14.24 -29.57 -2.54
CA GLN A 211 -14.51 -31.00 -2.61
C GLN A 211 -13.53 -31.72 -1.67
N GLY A 212 -14.07 -32.36 -0.62
CA GLY A 212 -13.38 -33.39 0.14
C GLY A 212 -12.68 -32.94 1.42
N GLY A 213 -13.21 -33.43 2.55
CA GLY A 213 -12.33 -34.05 3.54
C GLY A 213 -11.83 -33.20 4.70
N ALA A 214 -12.70 -32.52 5.45
CA ALA A 214 -12.37 -32.15 6.83
C ALA A 214 -13.44 -32.60 7.85
N GLY A 215 -14.67 -32.89 7.40
CA GLY A 215 -15.75 -33.37 8.26
C GLY A 215 -15.74 -34.88 8.57
N SER A 216 -14.86 -35.67 7.95
CA SER A 216 -14.78 -37.13 8.20
C SER A 216 -13.88 -37.48 9.40
N ALA A 217 -12.82 -36.70 9.64
CA ALA A 217 -11.80 -37.03 10.64
C ALA A 217 -12.32 -37.01 12.09
N TYR A 218 -13.36 -36.22 12.39
CA TYR A 218 -13.96 -36.18 13.73
C TYR A 218 -15.06 -37.24 13.94
N ARG A 219 -15.56 -37.88 12.88
CA ARG A 219 -16.60 -38.91 12.97
C ARG A 219 -16.03 -40.32 13.11
N GLU A 220 -14.86 -40.58 12.53
CA GLU A 220 -14.21 -41.90 12.60
C GLU A 220 -13.52 -42.17 13.95
N MET A 221 -13.03 -41.16 14.67
CA MET A 221 -12.39 -41.39 15.98
C MET A 221 -13.36 -41.79 17.11
N LYS A 222 -14.68 -41.69 16.90
CA LYS A 222 -15.68 -42.13 17.89
C LYS A 222 -16.19 -43.55 17.68
N GLN A 223 -15.84 -44.22 16.56
CA GLN A 223 -16.26 -45.59 16.30
C GLN A 223 -15.19 -46.65 16.61
N GLU A 224 -13.93 -46.26 16.89
CA GLU A 224 -12.87 -47.20 17.30
C GLU A 224 -12.70 -47.34 18.83
N ARG A 225 -13.64 -46.83 19.64
CA ARG A 225 -13.64 -47.00 21.11
C ARG A 225 -14.99 -47.48 21.65
N GLU A 226 -15.55 -48.50 21.01
CA GLU A 226 -16.48 -49.45 21.64
C GLU A 226 -15.79 -50.79 21.88
#